data_AF-A0A5J4TRM7-F1
#
_entry.id   AF-A0A5J4TRM7-F1
#
_cell.length_a   1.000
_cell.length_b   1.000
_cell.length_c   1.000
_cell.angle_alpha   90.00
_cell.angle_beta   90.00
_cell.angle_gamma   90.00
#
_symmetry.space_group_name_H-M   'P 1'
#
loop_
_entity.id
_entity.type
_entity.pdbx_description
1 polymer ?
#
loop_
_entity_poly.entity_id
_entity_poly.type
_entity_poly.pdbx_seq_one_letter_code
_entity_poly.pdbx_strand_id
1 'polypeptide(L)'
;PIGTPIVQSSQSNASHNRAISNHEPSIRLHDVPMPICPAILNHPTVEYLMAYDLMDQFKVQRGFITYDFETLSDQVMKNITDQTTVLSQLHKLSIASTEVYPNNNKSYELVKRCYTLFDELSDSYQEQLENYQLPPNSSFVHLWLAQTFESAEEIYQCMKYYDENIPFDRCVKVLGWNSSRFDIALLWDALDCELWTMGVPIGSLNNTKSITVTHKKSHMKLQFIDAENLFGPMTLKACVKDYGDKTEHKDVFPYELINSKNWNEVLMKTEPFEYEDFKSQLKGGYSITKDEYDQYLIDFKRFTNRLDYLKYYNINDTEIMVKPLMNLIDTFEQFNIDVLHYISIASCAYATKHYSTYYPSKFNLESDEQSYYEDFDINTDYSNPNPNAKPFELTVRYWKSKCYHYKQQDYNAGRETEKNVTTDDYDYYKQLFETSFRQIRQ
;
A
#
# COMPACT_ATOMS: atom_id res chain seq x y z
N PRO A 1 10.88 41.55 20.35
CA PRO A 1 11.79 42.70 20.13
C PRO A 1 13.23 42.22 19.90
N ILE A 2 13.66 42.30 18.63
CA ILE A 2 15.02 42.66 18.16
C ILE A 2 16.18 41.76 18.68
N GLY A 3 17.04 41.14 17.88
CA GLY A 3 17.37 41.28 16.47
C GLY A 3 18.64 40.47 16.17
N THR A 4 18.85 40.21 14.88
CA THR A 4 19.90 39.41 14.23
C THR A 4 21.29 40.12 14.22
N PRO A 5 22.37 39.58 13.61
CA PRO A 5 23.71 39.46 14.19
C PRO A 5 24.76 40.38 13.54
N ILE A 6 26.02 40.37 14.02
CA ILE A 6 27.16 41.00 13.31
C ILE A 6 28.36 40.04 13.24
N VAL A 7 28.57 39.55 12.02
CA VAL A 7 29.80 39.52 11.20
C VAL A 7 31.16 39.31 11.91
N GLN A 8 31.83 38.22 11.54
CA GLN A 8 33.29 38.16 11.47
C GLN A 8 33.74 38.23 10.01
N SER A 9 34.61 39.20 9.69
CA SER A 9 35.65 39.02 8.68
C SER A 9 36.84 39.93 9.01
N SER A 10 38.04 39.36 8.96
CA SER A 10 39.30 40.10 8.88
C SER A 10 40.16 39.46 7.79
N GLN A 11 40.77 40.32 6.98
CA GLN A 11 41.40 40.05 5.69
C GLN A 11 42.87 39.62 5.80
N SER A 12 43.36 38.99 4.71
CA SER A 12 44.68 39.15 4.02
C SER A 12 45.20 37.78 3.56
N ASN A 13 45.85 37.56 2.42
CA ASN A 13 46.23 38.38 1.25
C ASN A 13 46.49 37.42 0.07
N ALA A 14 46.29 37.92 -1.17
CA ALA A 14 46.90 37.59 -2.47
C ALA A 14 47.77 36.32 -2.60
N SER A 15 47.76 35.52 -3.68
CA SER A 15 47.28 35.62 -5.06
C SER A 15 47.63 34.29 -5.73
N HIS A 16 46.80 33.75 -6.63
CA HIS A 16 47.20 33.05 -7.86
C HIS A 16 45.93 32.70 -8.65
N ASN A 17 45.91 33.12 -9.92
CA ASN A 17 44.82 32.94 -10.87
C ASN A 17 44.46 31.47 -11.10
N ARG A 18 43.19 31.12 -10.88
CA ARG A 18 42.47 30.10 -11.66
C ARG A 18 41.07 30.63 -11.91
N ALA A 19 40.72 30.77 -13.18
CA ALA A 19 39.37 31.07 -13.61
C ALA A 19 38.43 29.99 -13.06
N ILE A 20 37.51 30.38 -12.20
CA ILE A 20 36.41 29.53 -11.75
C ILE A 20 35.24 29.87 -12.68
N SER A 21 34.85 28.91 -13.52
CA SER A 21 33.58 28.96 -14.22
C SER A 21 32.47 28.93 -13.15
N ASN A 22 31.75 30.02 -13.00
CA ASN A 22 30.48 30.03 -12.26
C ASN A 22 29.44 29.30 -13.10
N HIS A 23 29.49 27.97 -13.12
CA HIS A 23 28.29 27.18 -13.38
C HIS A 23 27.53 27.08 -12.06
N GLU A 24 26.74 28.10 -11.75
CA GLU A 24 25.53 27.84 -10.98
C GLU A 24 24.68 26.86 -11.81
N PRO A 25 24.24 25.72 -11.25
CA PRO A 25 23.29 24.86 -11.94
C PRO A 25 21.96 25.63 -12.06
N SER A 26 21.81 26.38 -13.16
CA SER A 26 20.56 27.02 -13.52
C SER A 26 19.65 25.94 -14.11
N ILE A 27 18.64 25.52 -13.35
CA ILE A 27 17.53 24.73 -13.90
C ILE A 27 16.74 25.70 -14.80
N ARG A 28 16.83 25.50 -16.12
CA ARG A 28 15.93 26.16 -17.08
C ARG A 28 14.59 25.45 -16.99
N LEU A 29 13.53 26.15 -16.60
CA LEU A 29 12.17 25.65 -16.66
C LEU A 29 11.61 25.90 -18.06
N HIS A 30 10.90 24.91 -18.61
CA HIS A 30 10.34 24.94 -19.96
C HIS A 30 9.16 25.92 -20.10
N ASP A 31 8.95 26.32 -21.36
CA ASP A 31 8.16 27.45 -21.83
C ASP A 31 6.64 27.22 -21.92
N VAL A 32 6.23 25.97 -21.75
CA VAL A 32 4.84 25.52 -21.68
C VAL A 32 4.58 25.15 -20.22
N PRO A 33 3.39 25.41 -19.64
CA PRO A 33 3.00 24.78 -18.39
C PRO A 33 3.14 23.27 -18.57
N MET A 34 4.27 22.72 -18.14
CA MET A 34 4.41 21.29 -18.09
C MET A 34 3.33 20.81 -17.14
N PRO A 35 2.58 19.75 -17.48
CA PRO A 35 1.84 19.05 -16.45
C PRO A 35 2.87 18.73 -15.38
N ILE A 36 2.83 19.41 -14.23
CA ILE A 36 3.53 18.93 -13.06
C ILE A 36 2.54 17.94 -12.49
N CYS A 37 2.86 16.66 -12.63
CA CYS A 37 2.13 15.62 -11.96
C CYS A 37 2.92 15.15 -10.72
N PRO A 38 2.57 15.63 -9.52
CA PRO A 38 3.18 15.13 -8.29
C PRO A 38 3.01 13.61 -8.10
N ALA A 39 1.97 13.01 -8.69
CA ALA A 39 1.65 11.60 -8.51
C ALA A 39 2.73 10.68 -9.09
N ILE A 40 3.24 11.01 -10.29
CA ILE A 40 4.26 10.22 -10.98
C ILE A 40 5.63 10.42 -10.30
N LEU A 41 5.91 11.65 -9.87
CA LEU A 41 7.14 11.99 -9.13
C LEU A 41 7.18 11.40 -7.70
N ASN A 42 6.08 10.86 -7.20
CA ASN A 42 6.06 10.18 -5.89
C ASN A 42 6.58 8.72 -5.95
N HIS A 43 6.98 8.23 -7.12
CA HIS A 43 7.60 6.91 -7.27
C HIS A 43 9.05 7.08 -7.73
N PRO A 44 10.06 6.95 -6.84
CA PRO A 44 11.46 7.26 -7.16
C PRO A 44 12.03 6.50 -8.36
N THR A 45 11.68 5.21 -8.52
CA THR A 45 12.07 4.41 -9.69
C THR A 45 11.53 5.00 -10.99
N VAL A 46 10.23 5.31 -11.01
CA VAL A 46 9.56 5.88 -12.18
C VAL A 46 10.13 7.25 -12.51
N GLU A 47 10.31 8.11 -11.51
CA GLU A 47 10.93 9.43 -11.68
C GLU A 47 12.31 9.30 -12.33
N TYR A 48 13.15 8.40 -11.81
CA TYR A 48 14.47 8.12 -12.36
C TYR A 48 14.37 7.63 -13.82
N LEU A 49 13.58 6.59 -14.08
CA LEU A 49 13.50 5.98 -15.40
C LEU A 49 12.96 6.95 -16.47
N MET A 50 12.00 7.81 -16.13
CA MET A 50 11.54 8.85 -17.05
C MET A 50 12.62 9.92 -17.31
N ALA A 51 13.34 10.36 -16.27
CA ALA A 51 14.35 11.41 -16.39
C ALA A 51 15.53 11.01 -17.30
N TYR A 52 15.80 9.70 -17.41
CA TYR A 52 16.89 9.16 -18.23
C TYR A 52 16.41 8.45 -19.51
N ASP A 53 15.12 8.53 -19.85
CA ASP A 53 14.52 7.85 -21.02
C ASP A 53 14.76 6.32 -21.02
N LEU A 54 14.60 5.69 -19.84
CA LEU A 54 14.80 4.25 -19.59
C LEU A 54 13.49 3.55 -19.20
N MET A 55 12.34 4.08 -19.61
CA MET A 55 11.03 3.55 -19.22
C MET A 55 10.74 2.14 -19.77
N ASP A 56 11.52 1.68 -20.74
CA ASP A 56 11.54 0.29 -21.23
C ASP A 56 12.07 -0.70 -20.19
N GLN A 57 12.86 -0.23 -19.21
CA GLN A 57 13.39 -1.05 -18.13
C GLN A 57 12.44 -1.18 -16.93
N PHE A 58 11.35 -0.41 -16.91
CA PHE A 58 10.42 -0.41 -15.79
C PHE A 58 9.83 -1.81 -15.55
N LYS A 59 9.93 -2.28 -14.30
CA LYS A 59 9.25 -3.47 -13.82
C LYS A 59 8.46 -3.15 -12.55
N VAL A 60 7.25 -3.68 -12.48
CA VAL A 60 6.39 -3.59 -11.29
C VAL A 60 6.87 -4.54 -10.19
N GLN A 61 6.66 -4.15 -8.94
CA GLN A 61 6.76 -5.07 -7.81
C GLN A 61 5.72 -6.19 -7.94
N ARG A 62 6.16 -7.42 -7.65
CA ARG A 62 5.34 -8.64 -7.72
C ARG A 62 5.42 -9.48 -6.45
N GLY A 63 6.41 -9.22 -5.60
CA GLY A 63 6.57 -9.91 -4.33
C GLY A 63 5.89 -9.17 -3.21
N PHE A 64 5.05 -9.89 -2.48
CA PHE A 64 4.27 -9.39 -1.36
C PHE A 64 3.97 -10.54 -0.39
N ILE A 65 3.41 -10.20 0.76
CA ILE A 65 3.02 -11.17 1.78
C ILE A 65 1.56 -10.94 2.11
N THR A 66 0.74 -11.98 2.13
CA THR A 66 -0.61 -11.92 2.66
C THR A 66 -0.66 -12.52 4.05
N TYR A 67 -1.56 -12.05 4.91
CA TYR A 67 -1.71 -12.59 6.27
C TYR A 67 -3.15 -12.53 6.75
N ASP A 68 -3.46 -13.40 7.72
CA ASP A 68 -4.78 -13.45 8.36
C ASP A 68 -4.63 -13.97 9.80
N PHE A 69 -5.51 -13.49 10.69
CA PHE A 69 -5.59 -13.92 12.08
C PHE A 69 -6.90 -14.65 12.36
N GLU A 70 -6.81 -15.72 13.15
CA GLU A 70 -7.97 -16.18 13.89
C GLU A 70 -7.86 -15.77 15.36
N THR A 71 -9.02 -15.54 15.98
CA THR A 71 -9.09 -15.01 17.34
C THR A 71 -10.01 -15.83 18.24
N LEU A 72 -9.72 -15.77 19.55
CA LEU A 72 -10.58 -16.24 20.61
C LEU A 72 -11.47 -15.09 21.07
N SER A 73 -12.75 -15.37 21.27
CA SER A 73 -13.73 -14.37 21.72
C SER A 73 -14.20 -14.65 23.14
N ASP A 74 -13.76 -13.81 24.07
CA ASP A 74 -14.24 -13.83 25.45
C ASP A 74 -15.40 -12.84 25.60
N GLN A 75 -16.61 -13.34 25.84
CA GLN A 75 -17.77 -12.48 26.09
C GLN A 75 -17.63 -11.79 27.46
N VAL A 76 -17.46 -10.46 27.48
CA VAL A 76 -17.22 -9.68 28.70
C VAL A 76 -18.51 -9.05 29.25
N MET A 77 -19.43 -8.61 28.39
CA MET A 77 -20.74 -8.10 28.82
C MET A 77 -21.91 -8.71 28.03
N LYS A 78 -22.82 -9.35 28.76
CA LYS A 78 -24.17 -9.71 28.30
C LYS A 78 -25.18 -8.85 29.06
N ASN A 79 -25.87 -7.95 28.38
CA ASN A 79 -27.20 -7.52 28.81
C ASN A 79 -28.17 -7.64 27.64
N ILE A 80 -29.14 -8.53 27.82
CA ILE A 80 -30.00 -9.14 26.80
C ILE A 80 -31.29 -8.31 26.64
N THR A 81 -31.17 -6.97 26.66
CA THR A 81 -32.30 -6.04 26.47
C THR A 81 -32.07 -5.10 25.28
N ASP A 82 -33.16 -4.53 24.77
CA ASP A 82 -33.33 -3.85 23.46
C ASP A 82 -32.34 -2.73 23.09
N GLN A 83 -31.33 -2.43 23.91
CA GLN A 83 -30.33 -1.39 23.68
C GLN A 83 -28.86 -1.78 23.96
N THR A 84 -28.50 -3.04 24.22
CA THR A 84 -27.12 -3.38 24.64
C THR A 84 -26.28 -4.12 23.60
N THR A 85 -25.03 -3.66 23.45
CA THR A 85 -23.97 -4.20 22.59
C THR A 85 -23.24 -5.35 23.29
N VAL A 86 -23.03 -6.48 22.62
CA VAL A 86 -22.11 -7.53 23.09
C VAL A 86 -20.69 -6.98 22.97
N LEU A 87 -20.00 -6.83 24.10
CA LEU A 87 -18.58 -6.50 24.15
C LEU A 87 -17.79 -7.79 24.35
N SER A 88 -17.08 -8.21 23.31
CA SER A 88 -16.13 -9.32 23.34
C SER A 88 -14.70 -8.80 23.40
N GLN A 89 -13.88 -9.41 24.24
CA GLN A 89 -12.44 -9.23 24.22
C GLN A 89 -11.83 -10.29 23.29
N LEU A 90 -11.02 -9.83 22.32
CA LEU A 90 -10.39 -10.71 21.34
C LEU A 90 -8.96 -11.03 21.78
N HIS A 91 -8.58 -12.30 21.66
CA HIS A 91 -7.23 -12.78 21.88
C HIS A 91 -6.73 -13.49 20.63
N LYS A 92 -5.42 -13.42 20.36
CA LYS A 92 -4.79 -14.08 19.21
C LYS A 92 -4.87 -15.60 19.37
N LEU A 93 -5.48 -16.31 18.42
CA LEU A 93 -5.49 -17.77 18.37
C LEU A 93 -4.39 -18.28 17.44
N SER A 94 -4.32 -17.70 16.25
CA SER A 94 -3.36 -18.07 15.23
C SER A 94 -3.13 -16.93 14.25
N ILE A 95 -2.01 -17.00 13.55
CA ILE A 95 -1.70 -16.18 12.39
C ILE A 95 -1.25 -17.10 11.27
N ALA A 96 -1.71 -16.85 10.05
CA ALA A 96 -1.13 -17.44 8.86
C ALA A 96 -0.59 -16.35 7.94
N SER A 97 0.35 -16.73 7.09
CA SER A 97 0.82 -15.91 5.99
C SER A 97 1.13 -16.75 4.76
N THR A 98 0.99 -16.12 3.60
CA THR A 98 1.49 -16.63 2.32
C THR A 98 2.45 -15.61 1.74
N GLU A 99 3.73 -15.96 1.65
CA GLU A 99 4.77 -15.13 1.06
C GLU A 99 4.93 -15.47 -0.43
N VAL A 100 4.90 -14.43 -1.26
CA VAL A 100 4.94 -14.58 -2.71
C VAL A 100 6.30 -14.16 -3.26
N TYR A 101 7.04 -15.13 -3.77
CA TYR A 101 8.38 -14.97 -4.32
C TYR A 101 8.32 -14.89 -5.84
N PRO A 102 8.54 -13.72 -6.45
CA PRO A 102 8.41 -13.56 -7.89
C PRO A 102 9.66 -14.10 -8.61
N ASN A 103 9.43 -14.70 -9.79
CA ASN A 103 10.46 -15.12 -10.73
C ASN A 103 10.54 -14.17 -11.93
N ASN A 104 11.69 -14.19 -12.64
CA ASN A 104 11.93 -13.34 -13.80
C ASN A 104 10.93 -13.53 -14.96
N ASN A 105 10.31 -14.71 -15.06
CA ASN A 105 9.36 -15.07 -16.11
C ASN A 105 7.89 -14.81 -15.71
N LYS A 106 7.65 -13.94 -14.71
CA LYS A 106 6.33 -13.62 -14.16
C LYS A 106 5.63 -14.74 -13.37
N SER A 107 6.22 -15.94 -13.28
CA SER A 107 5.75 -16.95 -12.31
C SER A 107 6.14 -16.55 -10.89
N TYR A 108 5.62 -17.29 -9.91
CA TYR A 108 5.94 -17.08 -8.51
C TYR A 108 5.92 -18.39 -7.73
N GLU A 109 6.66 -18.41 -6.62
CA GLU A 109 6.63 -19.47 -5.63
C GLU A 109 5.94 -18.98 -4.37
N LEU A 110 5.25 -19.89 -3.68
CA LEU A 110 4.53 -19.59 -2.45
C LEU A 110 5.20 -20.31 -1.28
N VAL A 111 5.56 -19.55 -0.26
CA VAL A 111 5.85 -20.08 1.08
C VAL A 111 4.63 -19.78 1.93
N LYS A 112 4.27 -20.72 2.81
CA LYS A 112 3.09 -20.63 3.67
C LYS A 112 3.53 -20.89 5.09
N ARG A 113 3.10 -20.06 6.02
CA ARG A 113 3.38 -20.21 7.45
C ARG A 113 2.09 -20.12 8.23
N CYS A 114 2.02 -20.89 9.31
CA CYS A 114 0.92 -20.81 10.27
C CYS A 114 1.45 -21.07 11.67
N TYR A 115 1.20 -20.11 12.56
CA TYR A 115 1.46 -20.23 13.98
C TYR A 115 0.16 -20.13 14.76
N THR A 116 0.10 -20.88 15.84
CA THR A 116 -1.05 -21.00 16.74
C THR A 116 -0.57 -20.91 18.19
N LEU A 117 -1.50 -20.73 19.13
CA LEU A 117 -1.18 -20.82 20.56
C LEU A 117 -0.54 -22.16 20.97
N PHE A 118 -0.77 -23.25 20.23
CA PHE A 118 -0.10 -24.53 20.50
C PHE A 118 1.41 -24.46 20.22
N ASP A 119 1.84 -23.64 19.26
CA ASP A 119 3.25 -23.56 18.90
C ASP A 119 4.07 -22.87 20.01
N GLU A 120 3.48 -21.92 20.75
CA GLU A 120 4.09 -21.33 21.95
C GLU A 120 4.30 -22.33 23.10
N LEU A 121 3.52 -23.43 23.10
CA LEU A 121 3.62 -24.50 24.09
C LEU A 121 4.63 -25.59 23.70
N SER A 122 5.22 -25.51 22.50
CA SER A 122 6.19 -26.49 22.01
C SER A 122 7.51 -26.39 22.76
N ASP A 123 8.14 -27.53 23.05
CA ASP A 123 9.47 -27.60 23.65
C ASP A 123 10.53 -26.88 22.80
N SER A 124 10.34 -26.82 21.48
CA SER A 124 11.25 -26.16 20.53
C SER A 124 11.04 -24.65 20.40
N TYR A 125 10.03 -24.08 21.07
CA TYR A 125 9.66 -22.68 20.86
C TYR A 125 10.72 -21.70 21.37
N GLN A 126 11.33 -21.98 22.53
CA GLN A 126 12.39 -21.15 23.08
C GLN A 126 13.64 -21.14 22.19
N GLU A 127 14.03 -22.30 21.64
CA GLU A 127 15.14 -22.40 20.68
C GLU A 127 14.86 -21.55 19.42
N GLN A 128 13.61 -21.53 18.94
CA GLN A 128 13.22 -20.66 17.83
C GLN A 128 13.38 -19.19 18.19
N LEU A 129 12.90 -18.74 19.35
CA LEU A 129 13.08 -17.34 19.77
C LEU A 129 14.56 -16.96 19.86
N GLU A 130 15.40 -17.83 20.43
CA GLU A 130 16.85 -17.61 20.52
C GLU A 130 17.51 -17.47 19.15
N ASN A 131 17.13 -18.32 18.18
CA ASN A 131 17.65 -18.27 16.81
C ASN A 131 17.39 -16.92 16.13
N TYR A 132 16.24 -16.29 16.43
CA TYR A 132 15.88 -14.96 15.92
C TYR A 132 16.26 -13.82 16.87
N GLN A 133 16.98 -14.11 17.97
CA GLN A 133 17.39 -13.13 18.98
C GLN A 133 16.19 -12.37 19.60
N LEU A 134 15.06 -13.06 19.75
CA LEU A 134 13.86 -12.53 20.38
C LEU A 134 13.88 -12.76 21.90
N PRO A 135 13.28 -11.85 22.69
CA PRO A 135 13.08 -12.06 24.13
C PRO A 135 12.34 -13.39 24.44
N PRO A 136 12.67 -14.11 25.53
CA PRO A 136 12.03 -15.38 25.87
C PRO A 136 10.50 -15.36 26.05
N ASN A 137 9.94 -14.18 26.32
CA ASN A 137 8.51 -13.93 26.49
C ASN A 137 7.81 -13.43 25.22
N SER A 138 8.48 -13.47 24.07
CA SER A 138 7.93 -13.09 22.78
C SER A 138 6.84 -14.06 22.31
N SER A 139 5.70 -13.49 21.91
CA SER A 139 4.58 -14.26 21.33
C SER A 139 4.91 -14.77 19.93
N PHE A 140 4.11 -15.73 19.43
CA PHE A 140 4.30 -16.29 18.09
C PHE A 140 4.23 -15.23 16.99
N VAL A 141 3.58 -14.10 17.25
CA VAL A 141 3.54 -12.94 16.35
C VAL A 141 4.92 -12.29 16.19
N HIS A 142 5.72 -12.23 17.25
CA HIS A 142 7.09 -11.73 17.15
C HIS A 142 7.96 -12.67 16.32
N LEU A 143 7.85 -13.98 16.55
CA LEU A 143 8.56 -14.98 15.76
C LEU A 143 8.17 -14.91 14.28
N TRP A 144 6.87 -14.81 14.02
CA TRP A 144 6.34 -14.62 12.67
C TRP A 144 6.89 -13.33 12.03
N LEU A 145 6.89 -12.19 12.72
CA LEU A 145 7.44 -10.93 12.21
C LEU A 145 8.93 -11.05 11.86
N ALA A 146 9.73 -11.72 12.70
CA ALA A 146 11.15 -11.94 12.43
C ALA A 146 11.36 -12.71 11.12
N GLN A 147 10.62 -13.80 10.93
CA GLN A 147 10.63 -14.58 9.69
C GLN A 147 10.08 -13.81 8.48
N THR A 148 9.06 -12.98 8.71
CA THR A 148 8.49 -12.11 7.66
C THR A 148 9.53 -11.10 7.16
N PHE A 149 10.40 -10.58 8.04
CA PHE A 149 11.52 -9.73 7.61
C PHE A 149 12.54 -10.48 6.77
N GLU A 150 12.87 -11.74 7.10
CA GLU A 150 13.77 -12.55 6.27
C GLU A 150 13.17 -12.80 4.88
N SER A 151 11.90 -13.19 4.82
CA SER A 151 11.18 -13.32 3.55
C SER A 151 11.16 -12.02 2.75
N ALA A 152 10.99 -10.87 3.42
CA ALA A 152 11.01 -9.58 2.73
C ALA A 152 12.38 -9.23 2.14
N GLU A 153 13.48 -9.60 2.80
CA GLU A 153 14.83 -9.46 2.24
C GLU A 153 15.01 -10.31 0.98
N GLU A 154 14.60 -11.57 1.01
CA GLU A 154 14.67 -12.47 -0.14
C GLU A 154 13.80 -11.97 -1.30
N ILE A 155 12.55 -11.58 -1.02
CA ILE A 155 11.63 -10.96 -1.98
C ILE A 155 12.27 -9.72 -2.62
N TYR A 156 12.88 -8.84 -1.82
CA TYR A 156 13.59 -7.67 -2.31
C TYR A 156 14.76 -8.05 -3.23
N GLN A 157 15.54 -9.08 -2.89
CA GLN A 157 16.63 -9.55 -3.76
C GLN A 157 16.11 -10.06 -5.11
N CYS A 158 14.96 -10.74 -5.15
CA CYS A 158 14.33 -11.17 -6.40
C CYS A 158 13.88 -10.00 -7.29
N MET A 159 13.52 -8.86 -6.68
CA MET A 159 12.90 -7.75 -7.41
C MET A 159 13.81 -6.57 -7.70
N LYS A 160 14.92 -6.37 -6.97
CA LYS A 160 15.80 -5.20 -7.18
C LYS A 160 16.33 -5.11 -8.61
N TYR A 161 16.69 -3.90 -9.04
CA TYR A 161 17.35 -3.69 -10.34
C TYR A 161 18.81 -4.15 -10.29
N TYR A 162 19.35 -4.58 -11.43
CA TYR A 162 20.78 -4.90 -11.55
C TYR A 162 21.64 -3.63 -11.48
N ASP A 163 21.16 -2.54 -12.07
CA ASP A 163 21.76 -1.21 -11.91
C ASP A 163 21.36 -0.65 -10.54
N GLU A 164 22.34 -0.51 -9.65
CA GLU A 164 22.17 0.01 -8.30
C GLU A 164 21.81 1.51 -8.28
N ASN A 165 21.99 2.22 -9.40
CA ASN A 165 21.58 3.62 -9.51
C ASN A 165 20.06 3.78 -9.64
N ILE A 166 19.36 2.75 -10.14
CA ILE A 166 17.90 2.78 -10.24
C ILE A 166 17.33 2.63 -8.82
N PRO A 167 16.65 3.66 -8.26
CA PRO A 167 16.10 3.55 -6.92
C PRO A 167 15.06 2.44 -6.86
N PHE A 168 15.14 1.60 -5.82
CA PHE A 168 14.14 0.56 -5.57
C PHE A 168 13.88 0.45 -4.06
N ASP A 169 12.63 0.67 -3.66
CA ASP A 169 12.30 0.78 -2.23
C ASP A 169 12.55 -0.55 -1.51
N ARG A 170 13.18 -0.47 -0.33
CA ARG A 170 13.38 -1.61 0.58
C ARG A 170 12.14 -1.78 1.42
N CYS A 171 11.02 -2.05 0.76
CA CYS A 171 9.72 -2.16 1.38
C CYS A 171 8.91 -3.27 0.72
N VAL A 172 8.41 -4.21 1.53
CA VAL A 172 7.50 -5.27 1.08
C VAL A 172 6.13 -5.04 1.71
N LYS A 173 5.08 -5.16 0.89
CA LYS A 173 3.70 -5.03 1.37
C LYS A 173 3.26 -6.29 2.10
N VAL A 174 2.62 -6.08 3.24
CA VAL A 174 2.00 -7.13 4.06
C VAL A 174 0.49 -6.85 4.08
N LEU A 175 -0.28 -7.69 3.42
CA LEU A 175 -1.66 -7.47 3.02
C LEU A 175 -2.60 -8.39 3.81
N GLY A 176 -3.43 -7.81 4.67
CA GLY A 176 -4.51 -8.54 5.36
C GLY A 176 -5.86 -8.05 4.87
N TRP A 177 -6.87 -8.93 4.80
CA TRP A 177 -8.20 -8.58 4.30
C TRP A 177 -9.07 -7.96 5.38
N ASN A 178 -9.55 -6.71 5.21
CA ASN A 178 -10.28 -5.98 6.25
C ASN A 178 -9.47 -5.84 7.56
N SER A 179 -8.15 -5.77 7.40
CA SER A 179 -7.16 -5.74 8.49
C SER A 179 -7.03 -4.38 9.16
N SER A 180 -7.45 -3.30 8.49
CA SER A 180 -7.33 -1.90 8.97
C SER A 180 -8.03 -1.63 10.31
N ARG A 181 -9.03 -2.46 10.64
CA ARG A 181 -9.86 -2.34 11.84
C ARG A 181 -9.55 -3.38 12.91
N PHE A 182 -9.18 -4.59 12.49
CA PHE A 182 -9.12 -5.76 13.38
C PHE A 182 -7.68 -6.25 13.54
N ASP A 183 -7.05 -6.72 12.47
CA ASP A 183 -5.79 -7.44 12.58
C ASP A 183 -4.62 -6.54 12.98
N ILE A 184 -4.60 -5.30 12.51
CA ILE A 184 -3.59 -4.32 12.93
C ILE A 184 -3.64 -4.12 14.45
N ALA A 185 -4.83 -4.21 15.07
CA ALA A 185 -4.97 -4.10 16.50
C ALA A 185 -4.28 -5.24 17.27
N LEU A 186 -4.27 -6.44 16.67
CA LEU A 186 -3.63 -7.64 17.24
C LEU A 186 -2.10 -7.62 17.12
N LEU A 187 -1.57 -6.78 16.22
CA LEU A 187 -0.15 -6.64 15.96
C LEU A 187 0.55 -5.61 16.86
N TRP A 188 -0.16 -4.63 17.43
CA TRP A 188 0.46 -3.46 18.10
C TRP A 188 1.55 -3.78 19.11
N ASP A 189 1.36 -4.83 19.92
CA ASP A 189 2.31 -5.25 20.95
C ASP A 189 3.59 -5.87 20.38
N ALA A 190 3.57 -6.29 19.11
CA ALA A 190 4.70 -6.90 18.42
C ALA A 190 5.36 -5.98 17.38
N LEU A 191 4.73 -4.87 16.95
CA LEU A 191 5.25 -3.99 15.90
C LEU A 191 6.43 -3.11 16.33
N ASP A 192 6.73 -3.00 17.63
CA ASP A 192 7.88 -2.26 18.15
C ASP A 192 8.61 -3.11 19.19
N CYS A 193 9.89 -3.41 18.93
CA CYS A 193 10.72 -4.21 19.83
C CYS A 193 12.20 -3.81 19.70
N GLU A 194 13.13 -4.60 20.23
CA GLU A 194 14.56 -4.32 20.11
C GLU A 194 15.07 -4.42 18.67
N LEU A 195 14.50 -5.29 17.84
CA LEU A 195 14.97 -5.61 16.48
C LEU A 195 14.37 -4.71 15.38
N TRP A 196 13.15 -4.25 15.55
CA TRP A 196 12.45 -3.39 14.59
C TRP A 196 11.67 -2.29 15.28
N THR A 197 11.31 -1.26 14.54
CA THR A 197 10.55 -0.13 15.09
C THR A 197 9.35 0.22 14.24
N MET A 198 8.26 0.57 14.92
CA MET A 198 7.03 0.99 14.32
C MET A 198 7.09 2.47 13.90
N GLY A 199 6.82 2.74 12.64
CA GLY A 199 6.63 4.09 12.12
C GLY A 199 5.29 4.70 12.52
N VAL A 200 5.10 5.98 12.21
CA VAL A 200 3.83 6.66 12.47
C VAL A 200 2.72 6.05 11.60
N PRO A 201 1.64 5.51 12.21
CA PRO A 201 0.50 4.97 11.47
C PRO A 201 -0.16 6.03 10.60
N ILE A 202 -0.57 5.66 9.39
CA ILE A 202 -1.36 6.50 8.50
C ILE A 202 -2.84 6.17 8.69
N GLY A 203 -3.66 7.17 8.99
CA GLY A 203 -5.10 7.01 9.23
C GLY A 203 -5.48 7.39 10.65
N SER A 204 -6.58 6.81 11.14
CA SER A 204 -7.00 6.98 12.54
C SER A 204 -6.75 5.67 13.30
N LEU A 205 -6.70 5.73 14.64
CA LEU A 205 -6.54 4.54 15.48
C LEU A 205 -7.61 3.47 15.20
N ASN A 206 -8.82 3.89 14.83
CA ASN A 206 -9.95 2.99 14.55
C ASN A 206 -10.01 2.53 13.08
N ASN A 207 -9.19 3.11 12.20
CA ASN A 207 -9.14 2.79 10.78
C ASN A 207 -7.74 3.11 10.26
N THR A 208 -6.79 2.25 10.60
CA THR A 208 -5.39 2.43 10.24
C THR A 208 -5.22 1.99 8.79
N LYS A 209 -4.94 2.94 7.90
CA LYS A 209 -4.78 2.68 6.46
C LYS A 209 -3.46 1.99 6.15
N SER A 210 -2.41 2.33 6.90
CA SER A 210 -1.11 1.70 6.75
C SER A 210 -0.26 1.87 8.00
N ILE A 211 0.54 0.84 8.31
CA ILE A 211 1.64 0.93 9.27
C ILE A 211 2.91 0.43 8.59
N THR A 212 4.00 1.17 8.76
CA THR A 212 5.32 0.71 8.30
C THR A 212 6.16 0.32 9.50
N VAL A 213 6.73 -0.87 9.49
CA VAL A 213 7.68 -1.35 10.49
C VAL A 213 9.04 -1.48 9.83
N THR A 214 10.07 -0.93 10.45
CA THR A 214 11.43 -0.92 9.90
C THR A 214 12.34 -1.78 10.76
N HIS A 215 12.97 -2.79 10.15
CA HIS A 215 14.02 -3.56 10.80
C HIS A 215 15.25 -2.68 11.05
N LYS A 216 15.69 -2.57 12.30
CA LYS A 216 16.69 -1.56 12.70
C LYS A 216 18.07 -1.80 12.08
N LYS A 217 18.43 -3.07 11.88
CA LYS A 217 19.76 -3.46 11.37
C LYS A 217 19.83 -3.42 9.84
N SER A 218 18.86 -3.99 9.15
CA SER A 218 18.90 -4.10 7.68
C SER A 218 18.19 -2.96 6.94
N HIS A 219 17.42 -2.15 7.68
CA HIS A 219 16.57 -1.09 7.16
C HIS A 219 15.48 -1.56 6.19
N MET A 220 15.23 -2.88 6.11
CA MET A 220 14.07 -3.42 5.40
C MET A 220 12.79 -2.97 6.09
N LYS A 221 11.78 -2.68 5.28
CA LYS A 221 10.47 -2.24 5.75
C LYS A 221 9.41 -3.28 5.39
N LEU A 222 8.53 -3.54 6.35
CA LEU A 222 7.26 -4.19 6.12
C LEU A 222 6.19 -3.11 6.20
N GLN A 223 5.39 -2.98 5.15
CA GLN A 223 4.27 -2.05 5.15
C GLN A 223 2.95 -2.80 5.15
N PHE A 224 2.31 -2.79 6.31
CA PHE A 224 0.99 -3.33 6.54
C PHE A 224 -0.05 -2.44 5.87
N ILE A 225 -0.89 -3.02 5.03
CA ILE A 225 -1.99 -2.36 4.34
C ILE A 225 -3.19 -3.29 4.25
N ASP A 226 -4.38 -2.70 4.26
CA ASP A 226 -5.61 -3.44 4.04
C ASP A 226 -5.81 -3.73 2.55
N ALA A 227 -5.89 -5.01 2.20
CA ALA A 227 -6.11 -5.46 0.83
C ALA A 227 -7.44 -4.95 0.25
N GLU A 228 -8.46 -4.73 1.10
CA GLU A 228 -9.76 -4.17 0.67
C GLU A 228 -9.60 -2.78 0.01
N ASN A 229 -8.56 -2.01 0.38
CA ASN A 229 -8.29 -0.72 -0.25
C ASN A 229 -7.92 -0.84 -1.73
N LEU A 230 -7.45 -2.00 -2.19
CA LEU A 230 -7.06 -2.28 -3.58
C LEU A 230 -8.21 -2.80 -4.46
N PHE A 231 -9.28 -3.30 -3.85
CA PHE A 231 -10.45 -3.83 -4.59
C PHE A 231 -11.73 -3.01 -4.36
N GLY A 232 -11.75 -2.18 -3.31
CA GLY A 232 -12.94 -1.52 -2.82
C GLY A 232 -13.72 -2.39 -1.83
N PRO A 233 -14.78 -1.84 -1.18
CA PRO A 233 -15.48 -2.52 -0.11
C PRO A 233 -16.16 -3.82 -0.58
N MET A 234 -15.61 -4.98 -0.21
CA MET A 234 -16.15 -6.30 -0.56
C MET A 234 -15.58 -7.41 0.34
N THR A 235 -16.27 -8.55 0.38
CA THR A 235 -15.77 -9.73 1.10
C THR A 235 -14.66 -10.42 0.31
N LEU A 236 -13.74 -11.09 1.00
CA LEU A 236 -12.70 -11.91 0.36
C LEU A 236 -13.32 -12.93 -0.61
N LYS A 237 -14.43 -13.58 -0.20
CA LYS A 237 -15.17 -14.53 -1.04
C LYS A 237 -15.65 -13.90 -2.36
N ALA A 238 -16.15 -12.66 -2.32
CA ALA A 238 -16.56 -11.95 -3.53
C ALA A 238 -15.34 -11.58 -4.39
N CYS A 239 -14.25 -11.11 -3.77
CA CYS A 239 -13.02 -10.78 -4.49
C CYS A 239 -12.43 -11.99 -5.22
N VAL A 240 -12.31 -13.15 -4.56
CA VAL A 240 -11.82 -14.39 -5.18
C VAL A 240 -12.71 -14.80 -6.36
N LYS A 241 -14.03 -14.66 -6.22
CA LYS A 241 -14.97 -14.99 -7.30
C LYS A 241 -14.84 -14.06 -8.50
N ASP A 242 -14.67 -12.77 -8.26
CA ASP A 242 -14.71 -11.74 -9.31
C ASP A 242 -13.33 -11.51 -9.96
N TYR A 243 -12.24 -11.69 -9.20
CA TYR A 243 -10.86 -11.40 -9.61
C TYR A 243 -9.90 -12.59 -9.53
N GLY A 244 -10.26 -13.69 -8.85
CA GLY A 244 -9.40 -14.86 -8.65
C GLY A 244 -9.64 -16.00 -9.65
N ASP A 245 -9.19 -17.21 -9.29
CA ASP A 245 -9.55 -18.42 -10.04
C ASP A 245 -10.92 -18.95 -9.59
N LYS A 246 -11.72 -19.42 -10.54
CA LYS A 246 -13.06 -19.97 -10.27
C LYS A 246 -13.03 -21.28 -9.48
N THR A 247 -11.86 -21.92 -9.39
CA THR A 247 -11.66 -23.15 -8.62
C THR A 247 -11.36 -22.91 -7.15
N GLU A 248 -10.89 -21.71 -6.80
CA GLU A 248 -10.58 -21.33 -5.42
C GLU A 248 -11.87 -20.93 -4.68
N HIS A 249 -11.94 -21.30 -3.41
CA HIS A 249 -13.07 -20.93 -2.57
C HIS A 249 -12.60 -20.65 -1.15
N LYS A 250 -13.31 -19.72 -0.51
CA LYS A 250 -13.16 -19.43 0.92
C LYS A 250 -13.89 -20.52 1.72
N ASP A 251 -13.17 -21.14 2.64
CA ASP A 251 -13.69 -22.14 3.56
C ASP A 251 -14.49 -21.49 4.71
N VAL A 252 -14.96 -22.30 5.67
CA VAL A 252 -15.75 -21.83 6.82
C VAL A 252 -15.12 -22.27 8.15
N PHE A 253 -15.16 -21.38 9.15
CA PHE A 253 -14.68 -21.65 10.50
C PHE A 253 -15.62 -21.05 11.56
N PRO A 254 -15.88 -21.72 12.70
CA PRO A 254 -16.77 -21.21 13.75
C PRO A 254 -16.03 -20.26 14.71
N TYR A 255 -16.45 -18.99 14.75
CA TYR A 255 -15.76 -17.94 15.51
C TYR A 255 -16.19 -17.81 16.98
N GLU A 256 -17.43 -18.17 17.33
CA GLU A 256 -18.00 -17.89 18.66
C GLU A 256 -17.92 -19.07 19.64
N LEU A 257 -17.63 -20.28 19.14
CA LEU A 257 -17.53 -21.49 19.96
C LEU A 257 -16.25 -21.50 20.82
N ILE A 258 -15.17 -20.92 20.29
CA ILE A 258 -13.81 -21.01 20.83
C ILE A 258 -13.46 -19.74 21.62
N ASN A 259 -13.05 -19.90 22.86
CA ASN A 259 -12.70 -18.81 23.79
C ASN A 259 -11.43 -19.14 24.58
N SER A 260 -10.96 -18.19 25.40
CA SER A 260 -9.71 -18.32 26.16
C SER A 260 -9.65 -19.52 27.10
N LYS A 261 -10.81 -20.08 27.50
CA LYS A 261 -10.91 -21.17 28.48
C LYS A 261 -11.01 -22.55 27.85
N ASN A 262 -11.54 -22.66 26.62
CA ASN A 262 -11.86 -23.95 26.01
C ASN A 262 -11.08 -24.25 24.72
N TRP A 263 -10.28 -23.31 24.21
CA TRP A 263 -9.64 -23.44 22.89
C TRP A 263 -8.86 -24.74 22.70
N ASN A 264 -8.06 -25.14 23.70
CA ASN A 264 -7.24 -26.35 23.63
C ASN A 264 -8.12 -27.61 23.49
N GLU A 265 -9.08 -27.78 24.41
CA GLU A 265 -9.98 -28.93 24.40
C GLU A 265 -10.83 -28.98 23.13
N VAL A 266 -11.31 -27.82 22.65
CA VAL A 266 -12.16 -27.74 21.45
C VAL A 266 -11.37 -28.06 20.20
N LEU A 267 -10.14 -27.58 20.05
CA LEU A 267 -9.32 -27.77 18.85
C LEU A 267 -8.70 -29.17 18.76
N MET A 268 -8.49 -29.86 19.89
CA MET A 268 -7.95 -31.23 19.90
C MET A 268 -8.99 -32.32 19.59
N LYS A 269 -10.28 -31.94 19.47
CA LYS A 269 -11.35 -32.89 19.11
C LYS A 269 -11.20 -33.42 17.68
N THR A 270 -11.49 -34.71 17.54
CA THR A 270 -11.44 -35.44 16.26
C THR A 270 -12.79 -35.43 15.54
N GLU A 271 -13.88 -35.14 16.25
CA GLU A 271 -15.18 -34.93 15.61
C GLU A 271 -15.26 -33.57 14.88
N PRO A 272 -15.99 -33.46 13.77
CA PRO A 272 -16.23 -32.17 13.11
C PRO A 272 -17.03 -31.22 14.01
N PHE A 273 -17.06 -29.94 13.67
CA PHE A 273 -17.99 -28.97 14.24
C PHE A 273 -19.41 -29.30 13.80
N GLU A 274 -20.38 -29.07 14.69
CA GLU A 274 -21.79 -29.22 14.39
C GLU A 274 -22.30 -28.01 13.59
N TYR A 275 -23.39 -28.17 12.84
CA TYR A 275 -23.95 -27.08 12.03
C TYR A 275 -24.28 -25.82 12.85
N GLU A 276 -24.77 -25.99 14.07
CA GLU A 276 -25.11 -24.88 14.97
C GLU A 276 -23.88 -24.13 15.50
N ASP A 277 -22.69 -24.74 15.47
CA ASP A 277 -21.45 -24.10 15.92
C ASP A 277 -21.05 -22.92 15.02
N PHE A 278 -21.53 -22.90 13.76
CA PHE A 278 -21.28 -21.83 12.79
C PHE A 278 -22.23 -20.64 12.92
N LYS A 279 -23.21 -20.70 13.82
CA LYS A 279 -24.18 -19.62 14.03
C LYS A 279 -23.51 -18.46 14.76
N SER A 280 -23.43 -17.31 14.11
CA SER A 280 -22.86 -16.09 14.68
C SER A 280 -23.94 -15.16 15.22
N GLN A 281 -23.93 -14.92 16.54
CA GLN A 281 -24.72 -13.88 17.18
C GLN A 281 -24.22 -12.48 16.79
N LEU A 282 -22.91 -12.33 16.57
CA LEU A 282 -22.28 -11.08 16.15
C LEU A 282 -22.74 -10.60 14.77
N LYS A 283 -23.04 -11.55 13.87
CA LYS A 283 -23.59 -11.28 12.53
C LYS A 283 -25.12 -11.37 12.49
N GLY A 284 -25.80 -11.06 13.61
CA GLY A 284 -27.27 -11.01 13.65
C GLY A 284 -27.95 -12.37 13.52
N GLY A 285 -27.28 -13.45 13.95
CA GLY A 285 -27.78 -14.82 13.83
C GLY A 285 -27.46 -15.48 12.48
N TYR A 286 -26.62 -14.86 11.64
CA TYR A 286 -26.12 -15.46 10.41
C TYR A 286 -25.47 -16.82 10.70
N SER A 287 -25.80 -17.80 9.86
CA SER A 287 -25.12 -19.08 9.80
C SER A 287 -24.75 -19.37 8.35
N ILE A 288 -23.80 -20.28 8.17
CA ILE A 288 -23.43 -20.79 6.86
C ILE A 288 -24.60 -21.52 6.21
N THR A 289 -24.55 -21.68 4.89
CA THR A 289 -25.52 -22.46 4.14
C THR A 289 -25.32 -23.97 4.35
N LYS A 290 -26.35 -24.76 4.03
CA LYS A 290 -26.26 -26.22 4.11
C LYS A 290 -25.17 -26.78 3.19
N ASP A 291 -25.04 -26.23 1.98
CA ASP A 291 -24.03 -26.64 1.02
C ASP A 291 -22.61 -26.33 1.52
N GLU A 292 -22.39 -25.16 2.14
CA GLU A 292 -21.12 -24.81 2.77
C GLU A 292 -20.76 -25.75 3.92
N TYR A 293 -21.73 -26.14 4.74
CA TYR A 293 -21.51 -27.10 5.81
C TYR A 293 -21.21 -28.51 5.28
N ASP A 294 -21.91 -28.96 4.25
CA ASP A 294 -21.68 -30.27 3.66
C ASP A 294 -20.29 -30.33 2.99
N GLN A 295 -19.84 -29.22 2.39
CA GLN A 295 -18.47 -29.06 1.89
C GLN A 295 -17.44 -29.11 3.04
N TYR A 296 -17.68 -28.37 4.13
CA TYR A 296 -16.85 -28.44 5.34
C TYR A 296 -16.69 -29.89 5.84
N LEU A 297 -17.77 -30.68 5.90
CA LEU A 297 -17.71 -32.08 6.32
C LEU A 297 -16.91 -32.97 5.36
N ILE A 298 -16.87 -32.64 4.07
CA ILE A 298 -16.06 -33.35 3.08
C ILE A 298 -14.58 -33.02 3.30
N ASP A 299 -14.25 -31.75 3.50
CA ASP A 299 -12.87 -31.31 3.67
C ASP A 299 -12.30 -31.72 5.03
N PHE A 300 -13.10 -31.65 6.09
CA PHE A 300 -12.69 -32.05 7.45
C PHE A 300 -12.18 -33.51 7.51
N LYS A 301 -12.69 -34.41 6.64
CA LYS A 301 -12.23 -35.81 6.56
C LYS A 301 -10.75 -35.97 6.20
N ARG A 302 -10.11 -34.92 5.69
CA ARG A 302 -8.68 -34.91 5.35
C ARG A 302 -7.79 -34.62 6.56
N PHE A 303 -8.39 -34.23 7.69
CA PHE A 303 -7.68 -33.76 8.88
C PHE A 303 -7.96 -34.66 10.08
N THR A 304 -7.01 -34.74 10.99
CA THR A 304 -7.12 -35.62 12.17
C THR A 304 -8.01 -35.00 13.24
N ASN A 305 -7.91 -33.67 13.39
CA ASN A 305 -8.58 -32.91 14.43
C ASN A 305 -8.89 -31.49 13.93
N ARG A 306 -9.60 -30.71 14.76
CA ARG A 306 -9.99 -29.34 14.43
C ARG A 306 -8.82 -28.35 14.38
N LEU A 307 -7.70 -28.62 15.05
CA LEU A 307 -6.47 -27.83 14.94
C LEU A 307 -5.83 -27.94 13.55
N ASP A 308 -5.72 -29.16 13.02
CA ASP A 308 -5.19 -29.40 11.67
C ASP A 308 -6.07 -28.70 10.61
N TYR A 309 -7.40 -28.75 10.80
CA TYR A 309 -8.35 -28.02 9.97
C TYR A 309 -8.19 -26.50 10.10
N LEU A 310 -8.03 -25.95 11.32
CA LEU A 310 -7.77 -24.53 11.56
C LEU A 310 -6.50 -24.08 10.80
N LYS A 311 -5.39 -24.82 10.92
CA LYS A 311 -4.13 -24.48 10.23
C LYS A 311 -4.33 -24.44 8.71
N TYR A 312 -5.04 -25.42 8.15
CA TYR A 312 -5.41 -25.44 6.73
C TYR A 312 -6.29 -24.24 6.33
N TYR A 313 -7.35 -23.98 7.10
CA TYR A 313 -8.29 -22.90 6.85
C TYR A 313 -7.59 -21.53 6.83
N ASN A 314 -6.74 -21.23 7.84
CA ASN A 314 -6.01 -19.96 7.91
C ASN A 314 -5.06 -19.79 6.71
N ILE A 315 -4.35 -20.86 6.33
CA ILE A 315 -3.46 -20.83 5.17
C ILE A 315 -4.25 -20.63 3.86
N ASN A 316 -5.41 -21.27 3.72
CA ASN A 316 -6.27 -21.10 2.55
C ASN A 316 -6.70 -19.63 2.43
N ASP A 317 -7.12 -19.00 3.52
CA ASP A 317 -7.51 -17.60 3.56
C ASP A 317 -6.40 -16.65 3.10
N THR A 318 -5.13 -16.96 3.41
CA THR A 318 -4.00 -16.16 2.95
C THR A 318 -3.63 -16.45 1.50
N GLU A 319 -3.71 -17.70 1.07
CA GLU A 319 -3.39 -18.14 -0.29
C GLU A 319 -4.37 -17.63 -1.34
N ILE A 320 -5.68 -17.70 -1.09
CA ILE A 320 -6.70 -17.27 -2.07
C ILE A 320 -6.67 -15.76 -2.34
N MET A 321 -6.02 -14.96 -1.51
CA MET A 321 -5.76 -13.54 -1.78
C MET A 321 -4.73 -13.32 -2.90
N VAL A 322 -3.81 -14.27 -3.10
CA VAL A 322 -2.66 -14.10 -4.01
C VAL A 322 -3.12 -13.93 -5.45
N LYS A 323 -4.06 -14.77 -5.92
CA LYS A 323 -4.47 -14.76 -7.33
C LYS A 323 -5.18 -13.45 -7.74
N PRO A 324 -6.18 -12.95 -6.99
CA PRO A 324 -6.74 -11.62 -7.21
C PRO A 324 -5.69 -10.50 -7.22
N LEU A 325 -4.75 -10.50 -6.28
CA LEU A 325 -3.70 -9.48 -6.19
C LEU A 325 -2.78 -9.52 -7.41
N MET A 326 -2.36 -10.71 -7.83
CA MET A 326 -1.55 -10.88 -9.04
C MET A 326 -2.27 -10.44 -10.30
N ASN A 327 -3.56 -10.80 -10.46
CA ASN A 327 -4.36 -10.36 -11.60
C ASN A 327 -4.52 -8.83 -11.63
N LEU A 328 -4.64 -8.19 -10.45
CA LEU A 328 -4.67 -6.74 -10.34
C LEU A 328 -3.32 -6.11 -10.75
N ILE A 329 -2.20 -6.66 -10.28
CA ILE A 329 -0.85 -6.22 -10.67
C ILE A 329 -0.67 -6.33 -12.18
N ASP A 330 -1.01 -7.48 -12.79
CA ASP A 330 -0.91 -7.70 -14.23
C ASP A 330 -1.76 -6.68 -15.02
N THR A 331 -2.95 -6.35 -14.52
CA THR A 331 -3.85 -5.37 -15.14
C THR A 331 -3.28 -3.94 -15.13
N PHE A 332 -2.50 -3.56 -14.12
CA PHE A 332 -1.92 -2.21 -14.03
C PHE A 332 -0.51 -2.12 -14.61
N GLU A 333 0.22 -3.24 -14.70
CA GLU A 333 1.56 -3.32 -15.29
C GLU A 333 1.56 -2.85 -16.76
N GLN A 334 0.54 -3.19 -17.53
CA GLN A 334 0.37 -2.73 -18.92
C GLN A 334 0.34 -1.20 -19.07
N PHE A 335 0.08 -0.47 -17.98
CA PHE A 335 0.07 0.98 -17.91
C PHE A 335 1.29 1.57 -17.18
N ASN A 336 2.32 0.77 -16.92
CA ASN A 336 3.48 1.12 -16.08
C ASN A 336 3.11 1.58 -14.66
N ILE A 337 2.00 1.06 -14.11
CA ILE A 337 1.58 1.38 -12.74
C ILE A 337 1.94 0.23 -11.81
N ASP A 338 2.80 0.52 -10.83
CA ASP A 338 3.10 -0.41 -9.74
C ASP A 338 2.00 -0.34 -8.66
N VAL A 339 1.10 -1.33 -8.65
CA VAL A 339 0.01 -1.41 -7.67
C VAL A 339 0.55 -1.51 -6.25
N LEU A 340 1.64 -2.26 -6.05
CA LEU A 340 2.24 -2.44 -4.74
C LEU A 340 3.04 -1.22 -4.31
N HIS A 341 3.31 -0.21 -5.14
CA HIS A 341 3.82 1.07 -4.62
C HIS A 341 2.73 1.80 -3.81
N TYR A 342 1.48 1.73 -4.28
CA TYR A 342 0.35 2.47 -3.74
C TYR A 342 -0.39 1.73 -2.61
N ILE A 343 -1.19 2.46 -1.84
CA ILE A 343 -1.95 1.89 -0.69
C ILE A 343 -3.44 1.67 -1.00
N SER A 344 -3.91 2.07 -2.19
CA SER A 344 -5.31 1.96 -2.59
C SER A 344 -5.51 1.97 -4.11
N ILE A 345 -6.65 1.44 -4.56
CA ILE A 345 -7.06 1.50 -5.96
C ILE A 345 -7.29 2.94 -6.44
N ALA A 346 -7.75 3.82 -5.55
CA ALA A 346 -7.94 5.24 -5.86
C ALA A 346 -6.60 5.93 -6.16
N SER A 347 -5.54 5.60 -5.41
CA SER A 347 -4.20 6.09 -5.71
C SER A 347 -3.64 5.51 -7.01
N CYS A 348 -3.92 4.23 -7.31
CA CYS A 348 -3.56 3.63 -8.60
C CYS A 348 -4.25 4.37 -9.75
N ALA A 349 -5.58 4.55 -9.68
CA ALA A 349 -6.35 5.26 -10.70
C ALA A 349 -5.89 6.72 -10.87
N TYR A 350 -5.53 7.39 -9.77
CA TYR A 350 -4.95 8.73 -9.82
C TYR A 350 -3.62 8.73 -10.57
N ALA A 351 -2.72 7.78 -10.28
CA ALA A 351 -1.46 7.63 -11.03
C ALA A 351 -1.71 7.31 -12.51
N THR A 352 -2.62 6.39 -12.82
CA THR A 352 -3.02 6.01 -14.18
C THR A 352 -3.48 7.22 -14.99
N LYS A 353 -4.35 8.07 -14.41
CA LYS A 353 -4.85 9.29 -15.07
C LYS A 353 -3.72 10.22 -15.51
N HIS A 354 -2.66 10.31 -14.70
CA HIS A 354 -1.54 11.16 -15.02
C HIS A 354 -0.60 10.50 -16.01
N TYR A 355 -0.32 9.21 -15.83
CA TYR A 355 0.43 8.43 -16.79
C TYR A 355 -0.16 8.50 -18.19
N SER A 356 -1.48 8.46 -18.33
CA SER A 356 -2.14 8.59 -19.63
C SER A 356 -2.03 9.96 -20.26
N THR A 357 -1.63 11.00 -19.50
CA THR A 357 -1.33 12.33 -20.04
C THR A 357 0.06 12.36 -20.68
N TYR A 358 1.02 11.59 -20.15
CA TYR A 358 2.39 11.52 -20.70
C TYR A 358 2.54 10.44 -21.76
N TYR A 359 1.85 9.31 -21.59
CA TYR A 359 1.98 8.15 -22.46
C TYR A 359 0.62 7.77 -23.07
N PRO A 360 -0.12 8.68 -23.72
CA PRO A 360 -1.43 8.38 -24.31
C PRO A 360 -1.37 7.21 -25.30
N SER A 361 -0.21 6.97 -25.94
CA SER A 361 -0.01 5.82 -26.83
C SER A 361 -0.26 4.47 -26.14
N LYS A 362 0.02 4.38 -24.83
CA LYS A 362 -0.16 3.16 -24.02
C LYS A 362 -1.62 2.89 -23.62
N PHE A 363 -2.49 3.89 -23.72
CA PHE A 363 -3.88 3.79 -23.26
C PHE A 363 -4.88 3.63 -24.40
N ASN A 364 -4.43 3.62 -25.65
CA ASN A 364 -5.27 3.44 -26.82
C ASN A 364 -5.25 1.97 -27.28
N LEU A 365 -6.13 1.16 -26.70
CA LEU A 365 -6.16 -0.30 -26.90
C LEU A 365 -6.89 -0.75 -28.19
N GLU A 366 -7.57 0.16 -28.91
CA GLU A 366 -8.56 -0.21 -29.96
C GLU A 366 -8.34 0.38 -31.37
N SER A 367 -7.33 1.21 -31.63
CA SER A 367 -7.15 1.75 -33.00
C SER A 367 -6.07 1.02 -33.80
N ASP A 368 -6.48 0.41 -34.91
CA ASP A 368 -5.61 -0.16 -35.97
C ASP A 368 -4.64 0.88 -36.58
N GLU A 369 -4.81 2.16 -36.23
CA GLU A 369 -3.88 3.26 -36.49
C GLU A 369 -3.31 3.76 -35.16
N GLN A 370 -2.08 3.37 -34.83
CA GLN A 370 -1.29 3.83 -33.66
C GLN A 370 -1.00 5.35 -33.66
N SER A 371 -1.52 6.12 -34.62
CA SER A 371 -0.96 7.41 -35.05
C SER A 371 -1.65 8.66 -34.49
N TYR A 372 -2.67 8.55 -33.63
CA TYR A 372 -3.45 9.73 -33.23
C TYR A 372 -2.93 10.49 -32.01
N TYR A 373 -2.12 9.86 -31.16
CA TYR A 373 -1.60 10.51 -29.95
C TYR A 373 -0.14 10.14 -29.75
N GLU A 374 0.74 11.11 -30.00
CA GLU A 374 2.15 11.02 -29.66
C GLU A 374 2.33 11.17 -28.14
N ASP A 375 3.30 10.43 -27.60
CA ASP A 375 3.66 10.56 -26.19
C ASP A 375 4.28 11.94 -25.92
N PHE A 376 4.18 12.37 -24.66
CA PHE A 376 4.80 13.61 -24.22
C PHE A 376 6.33 13.48 -24.32
N ASP A 377 6.93 14.28 -25.19
CA ASP A 377 8.36 14.46 -25.33
C ASP A 377 8.73 15.86 -24.84
N ILE A 378 9.51 15.90 -23.76
CA ILE A 378 9.99 17.15 -23.17
C ILE A 378 10.82 18.00 -24.14
N ASN A 379 11.37 17.39 -25.19
CA ASN A 379 12.17 18.07 -26.21
C ASN A 379 11.33 18.52 -27.42
N THR A 380 10.06 18.12 -27.50
CA THR A 380 9.17 18.50 -28.60
C THR A 380 8.59 19.90 -28.37
N ASP A 381 8.58 20.71 -29.44
CA ASP A 381 7.96 22.04 -29.41
C ASP A 381 6.44 21.93 -29.58
N TYR A 382 5.72 22.05 -28.46
CA TYR A 382 4.25 22.07 -28.43
C TYR A 382 3.63 23.44 -28.74
N SER A 383 4.41 24.37 -29.31
CA SER A 383 3.87 25.64 -29.81
C SER A 383 2.75 25.40 -30.81
N ASN A 384 1.69 26.19 -30.72
CA ASN A 384 0.56 26.05 -31.65
C ASN A 384 1.05 26.31 -33.09
N PRO A 385 0.98 25.33 -34.01
CA PRO A 385 1.51 25.47 -35.35
C PRO A 385 0.70 26.46 -36.20
N ASN A 386 -0.48 26.88 -35.73
CA ASN A 386 -1.27 27.91 -36.38
C ASN A 386 -0.74 29.30 -36.02
N PRO A 387 -0.09 30.03 -36.95
CA PRO A 387 0.44 31.38 -36.70
C PRO A 387 -0.66 32.41 -36.40
N ASN A 388 -1.94 32.07 -36.64
CA ASN A 388 -3.09 32.89 -36.32
C ASN A 388 -3.76 32.50 -34.99
N ALA A 389 -3.26 31.47 -34.29
CA ALA A 389 -3.77 31.12 -32.97
C ALA A 389 -3.48 32.27 -32.00
N LYS A 390 -4.54 32.81 -31.39
CA LYS A 390 -4.39 33.85 -30.38
C LYS A 390 -3.75 33.22 -29.14
N PRO A 391 -2.64 33.78 -28.63
CA PRO A 391 -2.09 33.37 -27.34
C PRO A 391 -3.17 33.50 -26.26
N PHE A 392 -3.07 32.69 -25.22
CA PHE A 392 -3.89 32.89 -24.04
C PHE A 392 -3.56 34.27 -23.44
N GLU A 393 -4.56 35.15 -23.42
CA GLU A 393 -4.45 36.45 -22.77
C GLU A 393 -5.09 36.38 -21.38
N LEU A 394 -4.29 36.56 -20.33
CA LEU A 394 -4.80 36.62 -18.97
C LEU A 394 -5.58 37.92 -18.76
N THR A 395 -6.90 37.87 -19.00
CA THR A 395 -7.78 39.03 -18.76
C THR A 395 -8.09 39.19 -17.27
N VAL A 396 -8.29 40.43 -16.82
CA VAL A 396 -8.74 40.73 -15.44
C VAL A 396 -10.01 39.96 -15.08
N ARG A 397 -10.96 39.82 -16.02
CA ARG A 397 -12.22 39.09 -15.82
C ARG A 397 -11.97 37.59 -15.58
N TYR A 398 -11.10 36.98 -16.38
CA TYR A 398 -10.72 35.59 -16.20
C TYR A 398 -10.05 35.36 -14.85
N TRP A 399 -9.11 36.24 -14.47
CA TRP A 399 -8.42 36.18 -13.19
C TRP A 399 -9.37 36.27 -11.99
N LYS A 400 -10.25 37.29 -11.98
CA LYS A 400 -11.27 37.46 -10.94
C LYS A 400 -12.16 36.23 -10.79
N SER A 401 -12.58 35.65 -11.92
CA SER A 401 -13.37 34.42 -11.94
C SER A 401 -12.60 33.23 -11.35
N LYS A 402 -11.32 33.08 -11.69
CA LYS A 402 -10.46 32.01 -11.12
C LYS A 402 -10.27 32.17 -9.62
N CYS A 403 -9.87 33.35 -9.14
CA CYS A 403 -9.71 33.62 -7.69
C CYS A 403 -11.01 33.32 -6.92
N TYR A 404 -12.16 33.71 -7.48
CA TYR A 404 -13.45 33.43 -6.88
C TYR A 404 -13.74 31.92 -6.80
N HIS A 405 -13.56 31.17 -7.88
CA HIS A 405 -13.82 29.73 -7.89
C HIS A 405 -12.91 28.95 -6.94
N TYR A 406 -11.61 29.27 -6.88
CA TYR A 406 -10.69 28.63 -5.95
C TYR A 406 -11.06 28.95 -4.49
N LYS A 407 -11.40 30.21 -4.19
CA LYS A 407 -11.87 30.58 -2.86
C LYS A 407 -13.15 29.84 -2.46
N GLN A 408 -14.09 29.68 -3.39
CA GLN A 408 -15.31 28.90 -3.12
C GLN A 408 -15.02 27.41 -2.93
N GLN A 409 -14.08 26.84 -3.69
CA GLN A 409 -13.66 25.45 -3.53
C GLN A 409 -13.06 25.19 -2.13
N ASP A 410 -12.21 26.09 -1.65
CA ASP A 410 -11.59 25.99 -0.33
C ASP A 410 -12.60 26.24 0.79
N TYR A 411 -13.49 27.23 0.63
CA TYR A 411 -14.58 27.49 1.56
C TYR A 411 -15.50 26.26 1.71
N ASN A 412 -15.93 25.66 0.60
CA ASN A 412 -16.78 24.47 0.61
C ASN A 412 -16.09 23.24 1.23
N ALA A 413 -14.75 23.20 1.20
CA ALA A 413 -13.95 22.14 1.80
C ALA A 413 -13.50 22.45 3.24
N GLY A 414 -13.88 23.60 3.80
CA GLY A 414 -13.48 24.02 5.15
C GLY A 414 -11.99 24.34 5.31
N ARG A 415 -11.28 24.68 4.22
CA ARG A 415 -9.85 25.04 4.25
C ARG A 415 -9.65 26.53 4.53
N GLU A 416 -8.50 26.89 5.10
CA GLU A 416 -8.11 28.30 5.29
C GLU A 416 -7.98 29.00 3.93
N THR A 417 -8.53 30.22 3.81
CA THR A 417 -8.54 30.99 2.55
C THR A 417 -7.73 32.29 2.62
N GLU A 418 -7.14 32.62 3.77
CA GLU A 418 -6.44 33.88 4.01
C GLU A 418 -5.15 34.02 3.19
N LYS A 419 -4.56 32.90 2.79
CA LYS A 419 -3.33 32.85 1.98
C LYS A 419 -3.59 32.57 0.50
N ASN A 420 -4.85 32.58 0.08
CA ASN A 420 -5.18 32.34 -1.31
C ASN A 420 -4.76 33.53 -2.18
N VAL A 421 -4.36 33.24 -3.40
CA VAL A 421 -4.13 34.26 -4.42
C VAL A 421 -5.41 35.07 -4.63
N THR A 422 -5.26 36.38 -4.66
CA THR A 422 -6.34 37.36 -4.70
C THR A 422 -6.43 38.03 -6.06
N THR A 423 -7.47 38.84 -6.23
CA THR A 423 -7.64 39.66 -7.43
C THR A 423 -6.53 40.70 -7.59
N ASP A 424 -5.84 41.05 -6.51
CA ASP A 424 -4.84 42.11 -6.47
C ASP A 424 -3.47 41.60 -6.98
N ASP A 425 -3.28 40.29 -6.99
CA ASP A 425 -2.08 39.63 -7.54
C ASP A 425 -2.06 39.60 -9.09
N TYR A 426 -3.08 40.16 -9.75
CA TYR A 426 -3.26 40.10 -11.20
C TYR A 426 -2.03 40.56 -11.99
N ASP A 427 -1.47 41.73 -11.64
CA ASP A 427 -0.37 42.32 -12.41
C ASP A 427 0.91 41.47 -12.30
N TYR A 428 1.18 40.91 -11.10
CA TYR A 428 2.30 40.01 -10.87
C TYR A 428 2.18 38.76 -11.76
N TYR A 429 1.03 38.08 -11.74
CA TYR A 429 0.84 36.88 -12.55
C TYR A 429 0.78 37.18 -14.04
N LYS A 430 0.15 38.29 -14.45
CA LYS A 430 0.15 38.74 -15.84
C LYS A 430 1.57 38.94 -16.36
N GLN A 431 2.42 39.62 -15.58
CA GLN A 431 3.82 39.80 -15.91
C GLN A 431 4.54 38.45 -15.99
N LEU A 432 4.26 37.52 -15.07
CA LEU A 432 4.82 36.16 -15.11
C LEU A 432 4.51 35.47 -16.44
N PHE A 433 3.23 35.41 -16.84
CA PHE A 433 2.81 34.83 -18.13
C PHE A 433 3.51 35.53 -19.30
N GLU A 434 3.51 36.85 -19.35
CA GLU A 434 4.12 37.63 -20.43
C GLU A 434 5.64 37.46 -20.53
N THR A 435 6.34 37.30 -19.39
CA THR A 435 7.79 37.15 -19.34
C THR A 435 8.20 35.73 -19.72
N SER A 436 7.44 34.73 -19.27
CA SER A 436 7.55 33.34 -19.73
C SER A 436 7.44 33.25 -21.25
N PHE A 437 6.57 34.04 -21.89
CA PHE A 437 6.46 34.08 -23.36
C PHE A 437 7.63 34.77 -24.10
N ARG A 438 8.41 35.63 -23.44
CA ARG A 438 9.47 36.43 -24.10
C ARG A 438 10.85 35.77 -24.09
N GLN A 439 11.15 34.91 -23.12
CA GLN A 439 12.43 34.19 -23.05
C GLN A 439 12.57 33.07 -24.11
N ILE A 440 11.48 32.73 -24.81
CA ILE A 440 11.35 31.69 -25.84
C ILE A 440 11.80 32.18 -27.23
N ARG A 441 11.75 33.50 -27.47
CA ARG A 441 11.94 34.09 -28.81
C ARG A 441 13.35 34.65 -29.07
N GLN A 442 14.30 34.44 -28.17
CA GLN A 442 15.73 34.72 -28.36
C GLN A 442 16.51 33.42 -28.26
#